data_AF-A0A351CH44-F1
#
_entry.id   AF-A0A351CH44-F1
#
_cell.length_a   1.000
_cell.length_b   1.000
_cell.length_c   1.000
_cell.angle_alpha   90.00
_cell.angle_beta   90.00
_cell.angle_gamma   90.00
#
_symmetry.space_group_name_H-M   'P 1'
#
loop_
_entity.id
_entity.type
_entity.pdbx_description
1 polymer ?
#
loop_
_entity_poly.entity_id
_entity_poly.type
_entity_poly.pdbx_seq_one_letter_code
_entity_poly.pdbx_strand_id
1 'polypeptide(L)'
;MLIKEYSESFPCSIVRLAAVYSDWCEYPMLYMLLKHWLSANKLTSRILSGRGESAVPYIHIRNLIKLFLRIIEISDTLPQFATYIASPQGSVSHNELFKAVTRYYYGYEVKPFKMPKFFVRLGLIVISFFGWLTGKETLEKPWMAEYIDKKLTIDASATYTALDWTPTPRYYILRRLLFLTEKMTAYPYDWNFRNEISIHKVAYRKSTIIYDILIQHRNLLIDNIIKEVILPENNVRFPNYSKMDRELLKWYITLNYQVIATTVRDRDRLIISNFVQQVAHRRYIEGFNVKEIKDLILFTGKTMEAFLLERPELKGFKQRVEDYIVLTAQYVIDELEDTYDVLKGILGTPPPQEVASIKENEKVTNSENIQLILEQLEDVGANLLSYHPNGEVIFKKYGALIKLSPLKRQ
;
A
#
# COMPACT_ATOMS: atom_id res chain seq x y z
N MET A 1 16.37 -25.53 -0.68
CA MET A 1 15.54 -24.48 -0.04
C MET A 1 16.54 -23.48 0.47
N LEU A 2 16.55 -22.27 -0.09
CA LEU A 2 17.63 -21.28 0.09
C LEU A 2 18.14 -21.17 1.54
N ILE A 3 17.23 -21.08 2.52
CA ILE A 3 17.57 -20.97 3.95
C ILE A 3 18.36 -22.19 4.47
N LYS A 4 18.09 -23.39 3.96
CA LYS A 4 18.84 -24.61 4.33
C LYS A 4 20.27 -24.59 3.75
N GLU A 5 20.45 -24.06 2.55
CA GLU A 5 21.78 -23.92 1.95
C GLU A 5 22.63 -22.90 2.73
N TYR A 6 22.04 -21.76 3.10
CA TYR A 6 22.72 -20.77 3.95
C TYR A 6 22.98 -21.23 5.39
N SER A 7 22.27 -22.25 5.86
CA SER A 7 22.50 -22.81 7.19
C SER A 7 23.90 -23.43 7.33
N GLU A 8 24.61 -23.71 6.25
CA GLU A 8 26.02 -24.16 6.32
C GLU A 8 26.96 -23.03 6.75
N SER A 9 26.59 -21.77 6.55
CA SER A 9 27.41 -20.59 6.87
C SER A 9 27.06 -19.93 8.20
N PHE A 10 25.78 -19.93 8.60
CA PHE A 10 25.33 -19.35 9.87
C PHE A 10 24.04 -20.01 10.37
N PRO A 11 23.77 -20.01 11.70
CA PRO A 11 22.58 -20.62 12.26
C PRO A 11 21.29 -20.01 11.68
N CYS A 12 20.38 -20.87 11.23
CA CYS A 12 19.16 -20.49 10.54
C CYS A 12 17.93 -21.07 11.24
N SER A 13 16.95 -20.23 11.54
CA SER A 13 15.67 -20.66 12.14
C SER A 13 14.48 -20.27 11.27
N ILE A 14 13.63 -21.24 10.94
CA ILE A 14 12.37 -21.00 10.23
C ILE A 14 11.23 -20.96 11.24
N VAL A 15 10.50 -19.84 11.32
CA VAL A 15 9.32 -19.72 12.19
C VAL A 15 8.04 -19.76 11.35
N ARG A 16 7.20 -20.77 11.57
CA ARG A 16 5.88 -20.93 10.94
C ARG A 16 4.83 -20.30 11.84
N LEU A 17 4.16 -19.27 11.34
CA LEU A 17 3.20 -18.48 12.11
C LEU A 17 1.79 -19.06 11.99
N ALA A 18 1.09 -19.14 13.11
CA ALA A 18 -0.37 -19.24 13.10
C ALA A 18 -1.01 -17.93 12.61
N ALA A 19 -2.35 -17.84 12.60
CA ALA A 19 -3.02 -16.59 12.26
C ALA A 19 -2.69 -15.50 13.30
N VAL A 20 -1.77 -14.60 12.95
CA VAL A 20 -1.29 -13.54 13.83
C VAL A 20 -2.36 -12.46 13.95
N TYR A 21 -2.75 -12.12 15.17
CA TYR A 21 -3.71 -11.06 15.45
C TYR A 21 -3.23 -10.17 16.60
N SER A 22 -3.84 -8.99 16.72
CA SER A 22 -3.65 -8.08 17.85
C SER A 22 -4.97 -7.70 18.50
N ASP A 23 -4.91 -6.90 19.56
CA ASP A 23 -6.10 -6.30 20.18
C ASP A 23 -6.91 -5.40 19.24
N TRP A 24 -6.31 -4.99 18.12
CA TRP A 24 -6.95 -4.24 17.04
C TRP A 24 -7.42 -5.14 15.89
N CYS A 25 -7.46 -6.46 16.11
CA CYS A 25 -7.65 -7.50 15.09
C CYS A 25 -6.42 -7.64 14.18
N GLU A 26 -6.20 -6.70 13.26
CA GLU A 26 -5.06 -6.62 12.32
C GLU A 26 -4.80 -7.91 11.51
N TYR A 27 -5.81 -8.79 11.44
CA TYR A 27 -5.81 -10.00 10.63
C TYR A 27 -7.01 -9.96 9.68
N PRO A 28 -6.79 -9.84 8.35
CA PRO A 28 -7.87 -9.59 7.39
C PRO A 28 -9.05 -10.55 7.44
N MET A 29 -8.79 -11.86 7.56
CA MET A 29 -9.86 -12.86 7.61
C MET A 29 -10.69 -12.75 8.87
N LEU A 30 -10.05 -12.53 10.03
CA LEU A 30 -10.77 -12.31 11.28
C LEU A 30 -11.57 -11.00 11.22
N TYR A 31 -10.99 -9.91 10.71
CA TYR A 31 -11.67 -8.64 10.55
C TYR A 31 -12.95 -8.77 9.72
N MET A 32 -12.89 -9.45 8.56
CA MET A 32 -14.07 -9.66 7.72
C MET A 32 -15.16 -10.46 8.42
N LEU A 33 -14.79 -11.55 9.10
CA LEU A 33 -15.75 -12.36 9.87
C LEU A 33 -16.43 -11.52 10.96
N LEU A 34 -15.65 -10.76 11.73
CA LEU A 34 -16.18 -9.89 12.79
C LEU A 34 -17.08 -8.79 12.22
N LYS A 35 -16.65 -8.11 11.15
CA LYS A 35 -17.44 -7.07 10.46
C LYS A 35 -18.75 -7.62 9.94
N HIS A 36 -18.74 -8.83 9.36
CA HIS A 36 -19.93 -9.49 8.86
C HIS A 36 -20.89 -9.88 9.99
N TRP A 37 -20.40 -10.58 11.01
CA TRP A 37 -21.21 -11.10 12.11
C TRP A 37 -21.79 -10.03 13.03
N LEU A 38 -21.10 -8.90 13.18
CA LEU A 38 -21.51 -7.78 14.01
C LEU A 38 -22.19 -6.66 13.20
N SER A 39 -22.42 -6.88 11.90
CA SER A 39 -23.10 -5.89 11.06
C SER A 39 -24.56 -5.69 11.46
N ALA A 40 -25.10 -4.51 11.14
CA ALA A 40 -26.51 -4.19 11.36
C ALA A 40 -27.48 -5.07 10.54
N ASN A 41 -26.98 -5.79 9.52
CA ASN A 41 -27.79 -6.67 8.69
C ASN A 41 -28.10 -7.99 9.41
N LYS A 42 -29.19 -8.00 10.18
CA LYS A 42 -29.61 -9.15 11.01
C LYS A 42 -29.90 -10.44 10.24
N LEU A 43 -30.15 -10.35 8.93
CA LEU A 43 -30.49 -11.51 8.09
C LEU A 43 -29.25 -12.33 7.73
N THR A 44 -28.18 -11.64 7.31
CA THR A 44 -26.95 -12.28 6.82
C THR A 44 -25.91 -12.42 7.90
N SER A 45 -25.87 -11.54 8.89
CA SER A 45 -24.84 -11.53 9.95
C SER A 45 -24.80 -12.79 10.82
N ARG A 46 -25.87 -13.58 10.80
CA ARG A 46 -25.95 -14.85 11.56
C ARG A 46 -25.47 -16.06 10.78
N ILE A 47 -25.07 -15.90 9.52
CA ILE A 47 -24.71 -17.02 8.66
C ILE A 47 -23.30 -17.52 9.01
N LEU A 48 -23.20 -18.83 9.26
CA LEU A 48 -21.94 -19.56 9.33
C LEU A 48 -21.85 -20.55 8.17
N SER A 49 -20.72 -20.55 7.48
CA SER A 49 -20.45 -21.51 6.41
C SER A 49 -20.29 -22.92 6.96
N GLY A 50 -20.95 -23.89 6.30
CA GLY A 50 -20.92 -25.29 6.70
C GLY A 50 -21.58 -25.54 8.05
N ARG A 51 -20.96 -26.39 8.86
CA ARG A 51 -21.34 -26.65 10.25
C ARG A 51 -20.74 -25.64 11.23
N GLY A 52 -19.90 -24.72 10.74
CA GLY A 52 -19.11 -23.79 11.54
C GLY A 52 -17.87 -24.45 12.16
N GLU A 53 -17.46 -25.62 11.64
CA GLU A 53 -16.35 -26.41 12.20
C GLU A 53 -14.98 -26.01 11.61
N SER A 54 -14.95 -25.09 10.64
CA SER A 54 -13.70 -24.51 10.15
C SER A 54 -12.94 -23.92 11.33
N ALA A 55 -11.74 -24.43 11.58
CA ALA A 55 -10.96 -24.05 12.75
C ALA A 55 -9.55 -23.64 12.34
N VAL A 56 -9.10 -22.52 12.90
CA VAL A 56 -7.82 -21.90 12.58
C VAL A 56 -7.06 -21.64 13.89
N PRO A 57 -5.74 -21.87 13.93
CA PRO A 57 -4.93 -21.51 15.08
C PRO A 57 -4.64 -20.01 15.04
N TYR A 58 -4.79 -19.34 16.19
CA TYR A 58 -4.55 -17.90 16.33
C TYR A 58 -3.44 -17.65 17.33
N ILE A 59 -2.50 -16.77 16.98
CA ILE A 59 -1.45 -16.32 17.90
C ILE A 59 -1.49 -14.80 18.05
N HIS A 60 -1.48 -14.33 19.29
CA HIS A 60 -1.42 -12.89 19.54
C HIS A 60 0.00 -12.35 19.30
N ILE A 61 0.12 -11.16 18.71
CA ILE A 61 1.40 -10.52 18.38
C ILE A 61 2.37 -10.42 19.57
N ARG A 62 1.87 -10.21 20.79
CA ARG A 62 2.73 -10.17 22.00
C ARG A 62 3.37 -11.52 22.33
N ASN A 63 2.68 -12.64 22.08
CA ASN A 63 3.27 -13.97 22.24
C ASN A 63 4.31 -14.21 21.15
N LEU A 64 4.02 -13.78 19.93
CA LEU A 64 4.94 -13.90 18.82
C LEU A 64 6.26 -13.14 19.06
N ILE A 65 6.18 -11.89 19.55
CA ILE A 65 7.35 -11.09 19.93
C ILE A 65 8.19 -11.83 20.98
N LYS A 66 7.56 -12.37 22.02
CA LYS A 66 8.26 -13.17 23.05
C LYS A 66 8.97 -14.39 22.46
N LEU A 67 8.36 -15.07 21.51
CA LEU A 67 8.97 -16.21 20.83
C LEU A 67 10.21 -15.80 20.05
N PHE A 68 10.13 -14.71 19.27
CA PHE A 68 11.30 -14.22 18.53
C PHE A 68 12.43 -13.77 19.46
N LEU A 69 12.10 -13.02 20.51
CA LEU A 69 13.09 -12.63 21.52
C LEU A 69 13.75 -13.86 22.16
N ARG A 70 12.96 -14.90 22.46
CA ARG A 70 13.49 -16.16 22.99
C ARG A 70 14.44 -16.83 22.02
N ILE A 71 14.07 -16.96 20.74
CA ILE A 71 14.93 -17.56 19.71
C ILE A 71 16.27 -16.80 19.60
N ILE A 72 16.24 -15.47 19.66
CA ILE A 72 17.45 -14.64 19.62
C ILE A 72 18.30 -14.87 20.88
N GLU A 73 17.66 -14.87 22.06
CA GLU A 73 18.33 -15.04 23.35
C GLU A 73 19.10 -16.36 23.46
N ILE A 74 18.50 -17.47 23.01
CA ILE A 74 19.12 -18.80 23.10
C ILE A 74 19.75 -19.26 21.79
N SER A 75 19.93 -18.35 20.82
CA SER A 75 20.37 -18.66 19.46
C SER A 75 21.65 -19.51 19.40
N ASP A 76 22.61 -19.26 20.29
CA ASP A 76 23.87 -20.02 20.39
C ASP A 76 23.69 -21.50 20.77
N THR A 77 22.56 -21.84 21.41
CA THR A 77 22.25 -23.20 21.87
C THR A 77 21.33 -23.95 20.90
N LEU A 78 20.74 -23.24 19.94
CA LEU A 78 19.81 -23.84 19.00
C LEU A 78 20.55 -24.61 17.90
N PRO A 79 19.90 -25.60 17.27
CA PRO A 79 20.49 -26.29 16.13
C PRO A 79 20.82 -25.32 14.99
N GLN A 80 21.85 -25.67 14.21
CA GLN A 80 22.27 -24.91 13.02
C GLN A 80 21.10 -24.64 12.06
N PHE A 81 20.17 -25.58 11.95
CA PHE A 81 18.93 -25.40 11.21
C PHE A 81 17.75 -25.99 11.98
N ALA A 82 16.77 -25.16 12.31
CA ALA A 82 15.57 -25.59 13.01
C ALA A 82 14.30 -24.93 12.47
N THR A 83 13.18 -25.62 12.61
CA THR A 83 11.84 -25.07 12.29
C THR A 83 10.99 -25.03 13.55
N TYR A 84 10.48 -23.85 13.88
CA TYR A 84 9.63 -23.59 15.04
C TYR A 84 8.22 -23.20 14.59
N ILE A 85 7.21 -23.69 15.31
CA ILE A 85 5.80 -23.39 15.08
C ILE A 85 5.34 -22.39 16.13
N ALA A 86 5.10 -21.15 15.72
CA ALA A 86 4.59 -20.09 16.57
C ALA A 86 3.06 -20.14 16.60
N SER A 87 2.52 -21.04 17.44
CA SER A 87 1.08 -21.29 17.59
C SER A 87 0.77 -21.75 19.02
N PRO A 88 -0.41 -21.41 19.57
CA PRO A 88 -1.03 -22.20 20.62
C PRO A 88 -1.34 -23.63 20.17
N GLN A 89 -1.55 -24.51 21.15
CA GLN A 89 -2.00 -25.87 20.88
C GLN A 89 -3.44 -25.87 20.38
N GLY A 90 -3.72 -26.69 19.39
CA GLY A 90 -5.05 -26.84 18.81
C GLY A 90 -5.43 -25.72 17.84
N SER A 91 -6.71 -25.38 17.81
CA SER A 91 -7.29 -24.39 16.91
C SER A 91 -8.64 -23.91 17.45
N VAL A 92 -9.13 -22.77 16.97
CA VAL A 92 -10.46 -22.24 17.34
C VAL A 92 -11.38 -22.31 16.15
N SER A 93 -12.55 -22.91 16.33
CA SER A 93 -13.58 -23.00 15.31
C SER A 93 -14.33 -21.68 15.10
N HIS A 94 -14.85 -21.46 13.90
CA HIS A 94 -15.72 -20.32 13.60
C HIS A 94 -16.97 -20.31 14.48
N ASN A 95 -17.50 -21.47 14.85
CA ASN A 95 -18.64 -21.55 15.78
C ASN A 95 -18.27 -21.05 17.20
N GLU A 96 -17.10 -21.44 17.72
CA GLU A 96 -16.62 -20.93 19.02
C GLU A 96 -16.35 -19.42 18.96
N LEU A 97 -15.72 -18.97 17.88
CA LEU A 97 -15.43 -17.55 17.63
C LEU A 97 -16.72 -16.73 17.56
N PHE A 98 -17.72 -17.20 16.80
CA PHE A 98 -19.02 -16.55 16.64
C PHE A 98 -19.78 -16.45 17.96
N LYS A 99 -19.86 -17.55 18.71
CA LYS A 99 -20.52 -17.56 20.02
C LYS A 99 -19.86 -16.60 21.00
N ALA A 100 -18.53 -16.61 21.06
CA ALA A 100 -17.81 -15.75 21.98
C ALA A 100 -17.96 -14.26 21.61
N VAL A 101 -17.82 -13.91 20.33
CA VAL A 101 -17.92 -12.49 19.92
C VAL A 101 -19.34 -11.95 20.07
N THR A 102 -20.36 -12.71 19.69
CA THR A 102 -21.76 -12.27 19.81
C THR A 102 -22.16 -12.10 21.28
N ARG A 103 -21.67 -12.97 22.17
CA ARG A 103 -21.85 -12.82 23.61
C ARG A 103 -21.18 -11.56 24.15
N TYR A 104 -19.95 -11.25 23.76
CA TYR A 104 -19.27 -10.03 24.23
C TYR A 104 -19.89 -8.76 23.66
N TYR A 105 -20.36 -8.79 22.41
CA TYR A 105 -20.89 -7.61 21.74
C TYR A 105 -22.34 -7.31 22.11
N TYR A 106 -23.21 -8.32 22.13
CA TYR A 106 -24.64 -8.15 22.41
C TYR A 106 -25.03 -8.43 23.86
N GLY A 107 -24.15 -9.02 24.67
CA GLY A 107 -24.43 -9.45 26.04
C GLY A 107 -25.17 -10.78 26.16
N TYR A 108 -25.57 -11.41 25.04
CA TYR A 108 -26.25 -12.71 25.01
C TYR A 108 -25.78 -13.56 23.83
N GLU A 109 -25.99 -14.88 23.91
CA GLU A 109 -25.59 -15.81 22.85
C GLU A 109 -26.56 -15.77 21.66
N VAL A 110 -26.02 -15.50 20.47
CA VAL A 110 -26.79 -15.54 19.21
C VAL A 110 -26.65 -16.92 18.60
N LYS A 111 -27.77 -17.51 18.15
CA LYS A 111 -27.76 -18.78 17.42
C LYS A 111 -27.38 -18.54 15.94
N PRO A 112 -26.32 -19.17 15.42
CA PRO A 112 -25.95 -19.04 14.01
C PRO A 112 -26.87 -19.86 13.10
N PHE A 113 -27.11 -19.34 11.90
CA PHE A 113 -27.71 -20.07 10.79
C PHE A 113 -26.61 -20.78 10.01
N LYS A 114 -26.64 -22.11 9.98
CA LYS A 114 -25.63 -22.93 9.29
C LYS A 114 -25.99 -23.07 7.83
N MET A 115 -25.15 -22.54 6.95
CA MET A 115 -25.33 -22.63 5.51
C MET A 115 -24.65 -23.90 4.97
N PRO A 116 -25.38 -24.82 4.32
CA PRO A 116 -24.78 -26.03 3.76
C PRO A 116 -23.64 -25.71 2.78
N LYS A 117 -22.59 -26.56 2.78
CA LYS A 117 -21.37 -26.36 1.97
C LYS A 117 -21.66 -26.11 0.49
N PHE A 118 -22.66 -26.80 -0.05
CA PHE A 118 -23.08 -26.66 -1.45
C PHE A 118 -23.47 -25.22 -1.81
N PHE A 119 -24.34 -24.60 -0.99
CA PHE A 119 -24.76 -23.21 -1.22
C PHE A 119 -23.62 -22.21 -1.03
N VAL A 120 -22.73 -22.44 -0.06
CA VAL A 120 -21.56 -21.59 0.13
C VAL A 120 -20.63 -21.67 -1.08
N ARG A 121 -20.38 -22.87 -1.61
CA ARG A 121 -19.55 -23.08 -2.80
C ARG A 121 -20.14 -22.36 -4.01
N LEU A 122 -21.45 -22.48 -4.24
CA LEU A 122 -22.13 -21.76 -5.31
C LEU A 122 -22.03 -20.25 -5.12
N GLY A 123 -22.26 -19.75 -3.90
CA GLY A 123 -22.11 -18.33 -3.56
C GLY A 123 -20.72 -17.80 -3.86
N LEU A 124 -19.66 -18.52 -3.45
CA LEU A 124 -18.27 -18.14 -3.73
C LEU A 124 -17.93 -18.12 -5.22
N ILE A 125 -18.49 -19.04 -6.02
CA ILE A 125 -18.34 -19.04 -7.47
C ILE A 125 -18.99 -17.80 -8.07
N VAL A 126 -20.23 -17.50 -7.68
CA VAL A 126 -20.98 -16.33 -8.15
C VAL A 126 -20.26 -15.04 -7.78
N ILE A 127 -19.86 -14.88 -6.51
CA ILE A 127 -19.11 -13.70 -6.02
C ILE A 127 -17.79 -13.54 -6.79
N SER A 128 -17.04 -14.64 -6.98
CA SER A 128 -15.79 -14.59 -7.73
C SER A 128 -16.00 -14.24 -9.20
N PHE A 129 -17.09 -14.69 -9.81
CA PHE A 129 -17.45 -14.38 -11.20
C PHE A 129 -17.83 -12.90 -11.35
N PHE A 130 -18.67 -12.37 -10.45
CA PHE A 130 -19.01 -10.94 -10.42
C PHE A 130 -17.78 -10.06 -10.11
N GLY A 131 -16.90 -10.49 -9.20
CA GLY A 131 -15.65 -9.80 -8.91
C GLY A 131 -14.72 -9.74 -10.11
N TRP A 132 -14.64 -10.82 -10.90
CA TRP A 132 -13.93 -10.83 -12.17
C TRP A 132 -14.55 -9.88 -13.20
N LEU A 133 -15.89 -9.89 -13.34
CA LEU A 133 -16.61 -9.00 -14.25
C LEU A 133 -16.42 -7.51 -13.91
N THR A 134 -16.31 -7.18 -12.62
CA THR A 134 -16.23 -5.81 -12.10
C THR A 134 -14.81 -5.34 -11.78
N GLY A 135 -13.77 -6.12 -12.12
CA GLY A 135 -12.36 -5.76 -11.87
C GLY A 135 -11.95 -5.71 -10.38
N LYS A 136 -12.87 -5.98 -9.46
CA LYS A 136 -12.64 -5.98 -8.02
C LYS A 136 -12.31 -7.40 -7.56
N GLU A 137 -11.02 -7.67 -7.34
CA GLU A 137 -10.63 -8.94 -6.74
C GLU A 137 -11.15 -9.03 -5.31
N THR A 138 -12.13 -9.90 -5.11
CA THR A 138 -12.57 -10.30 -3.79
C THR A 138 -11.50 -11.16 -3.11
N LEU A 139 -11.31 -10.96 -1.81
CA LEU A 139 -10.52 -11.89 -0.99
C LEU A 139 -11.16 -13.27 -0.97
N GLU A 140 -12.49 -13.33 -1.07
CA GLU A 140 -13.29 -14.54 -1.24
C GLU A 140 -13.02 -15.20 -2.60
N LYS A 141 -12.57 -16.46 -2.57
CA LYS A 141 -12.17 -17.26 -3.73
C LYS A 141 -12.84 -18.64 -3.69
N PRO A 142 -13.16 -19.24 -4.85
CA PRO A 142 -13.84 -20.54 -4.90
C PRO A 142 -13.08 -21.67 -4.22
N TRP A 143 -11.75 -21.67 -4.27
CA TRP A 143 -10.91 -22.69 -3.63
C TRP A 143 -11.05 -22.73 -2.10
N MET A 144 -11.48 -21.62 -1.46
CA MET A 144 -11.71 -21.60 -0.02
C MET A 144 -12.87 -22.49 0.42
N ALA A 145 -13.75 -22.89 -0.49
CA ALA A 145 -14.82 -23.84 -0.19
C ALA A 145 -14.29 -25.19 0.33
N GLU A 146 -13.07 -25.57 -0.06
CA GLU A 146 -12.41 -26.81 0.39
C GLU A 146 -12.02 -26.76 1.88
N TYR A 147 -11.88 -25.57 2.44
CA TYR A 147 -11.52 -25.35 3.85
C TYR A 147 -12.77 -25.26 4.75
N ILE A 148 -13.98 -25.35 4.20
CA ILE A 148 -15.22 -25.34 4.98
C ILE A 148 -15.31 -26.62 5.83
N ASP A 149 -15.48 -26.45 7.13
CA ASP A 149 -15.48 -27.48 8.18
C ASP A 149 -14.14 -28.24 8.35
N LYS A 150 -13.04 -27.75 7.79
CA LYS A 150 -11.70 -28.30 8.02
C LYS A 150 -11.10 -27.72 9.30
N LYS A 151 -10.62 -28.59 10.19
CA LYS A 151 -9.97 -28.21 11.45
C LYS A 151 -8.46 -28.17 11.24
N LEU A 152 -7.86 -26.98 11.23
CA LEU A 152 -6.42 -26.78 11.14
C LEU A 152 -5.79 -26.85 12.53
N THR A 153 -5.95 -27.99 13.20
CA THR A 153 -5.35 -28.23 14.52
C THR A 153 -3.84 -28.34 14.39
N ILE A 154 -3.12 -27.55 15.21
CA ILE A 154 -1.66 -27.57 15.26
C ILE A 154 -1.19 -28.21 16.56
N ASP A 155 -0.16 -29.04 16.46
CA ASP A 155 0.67 -29.44 17.59
C ASP A 155 1.99 -28.63 17.56
N ALA A 156 2.18 -27.78 18.56
CA ALA A 156 3.37 -26.94 18.74
C ALA A 156 4.32 -27.47 19.82
N SER A 157 4.14 -28.72 20.30
CA SER A 157 4.84 -29.25 21.48
C SER A 157 6.35 -29.26 21.29
N ALA A 158 6.82 -29.61 20.10
CA ALA A 158 8.24 -29.58 19.76
C ALA A 158 8.87 -28.18 19.94
N THR A 159 8.13 -27.12 19.58
CA THR A 159 8.61 -25.74 19.77
C THR A 159 8.61 -25.35 21.23
N TYR A 160 7.62 -25.79 22.01
CA TYR A 160 7.55 -25.49 23.43
C TYR A 160 8.71 -26.12 24.18
N THR A 161 9.03 -27.38 23.88
CA THR A 161 10.15 -28.10 24.48
C THR A 161 11.49 -27.50 24.04
N ALA A 162 11.65 -27.18 22.75
CA ALA A 162 12.92 -26.67 22.23
C ALA A 162 13.26 -25.25 22.74
N LEU A 163 12.25 -24.38 22.91
CA LEU A 163 12.47 -22.98 23.28
C LEU A 163 12.19 -22.69 24.77
N ASP A 164 11.70 -23.67 25.52
CA ASP A 164 11.10 -23.50 26.86
C ASP A 164 10.10 -22.32 26.86
N TRP A 165 9.23 -22.31 25.86
CA TRP A 165 8.32 -21.21 25.59
C TRP A 165 6.90 -21.70 25.43
N THR A 166 5.94 -20.99 26.05
CA THR A 166 4.52 -21.24 25.85
C THR A 166 3.75 -19.92 25.65
N PRO A 167 2.72 -19.90 24.76
CA PRO A 167 1.84 -18.76 24.62
C PRO A 167 1.15 -18.42 25.93
N THR A 168 1.14 -17.14 26.31
CA THR A 168 0.48 -16.73 27.54
C THR A 168 -1.05 -16.92 27.43
N PRO A 169 -1.72 -17.65 28.35
CA PRO A 169 -3.16 -17.98 28.24
C PRO A 169 -4.09 -16.77 28.15
N ARG A 170 -3.69 -15.63 28.73
CA ARG A 170 -4.47 -14.37 28.67
C ARG A 170 -4.60 -13.81 27.24
N TYR A 171 -3.67 -14.17 26.36
CA TYR A 171 -3.65 -13.78 24.95
C TYR A 171 -4.26 -14.85 24.04
N TYR A 172 -5.09 -15.73 24.59
CA TYR A 172 -5.90 -16.64 23.79
C TYR A 172 -7.03 -15.88 23.09
N ILE A 173 -7.30 -16.19 21.82
CA ILE A 173 -8.23 -15.43 20.98
C ILE A 173 -9.60 -15.29 21.62
N LEU A 174 -10.20 -16.37 22.14
CA LEU A 174 -11.52 -16.31 22.76
C LEU A 174 -11.58 -15.33 23.95
N ARG A 175 -10.49 -15.18 24.71
CA ARG A 175 -10.42 -14.20 25.80
C ARG A 175 -10.16 -12.79 25.31
N ARG A 176 -9.37 -12.63 24.24
CA ARG A 176 -9.04 -11.32 23.66
C ARG A 176 -10.19 -10.74 22.84
N LEU A 177 -11.15 -11.54 22.39
CA LEU A 177 -12.34 -11.05 21.68
C LEU A 177 -13.04 -9.92 22.42
N LEU A 178 -13.12 -9.97 23.76
CA LEU A 178 -13.65 -8.88 24.58
C LEU A 178 -12.96 -7.52 24.30
N PHE A 179 -11.63 -7.54 24.19
CA PHE A 179 -10.86 -6.33 23.91
C PHE A 179 -11.03 -5.89 22.45
N LEU A 180 -11.12 -6.84 21.51
CA LEU A 180 -11.37 -6.54 20.11
C LEU A 180 -12.76 -5.90 19.92
N THR A 181 -13.80 -6.44 20.57
CA THR A 181 -15.16 -5.89 20.51
C THR A 181 -15.22 -4.53 21.17
N GLU A 182 -14.57 -4.34 22.31
CA GLU A 182 -14.51 -3.04 22.99
C GLU A 182 -13.84 -1.98 22.11
N LYS A 183 -12.71 -2.32 21.45
CA LYS A 183 -12.05 -1.40 20.53
C LYS A 183 -12.86 -1.11 19.27
N MET A 184 -13.56 -2.11 18.75
CA MET A 184 -14.47 -1.94 17.63
C MET A 184 -15.62 -0.98 17.96
N THR A 185 -16.22 -1.10 19.16
CA THR A 185 -17.35 -0.27 19.58
C THR A 185 -16.91 1.14 20.00
N ALA A 186 -15.84 1.26 20.78
CA ALA A 186 -15.37 2.54 21.30
C ALA A 186 -14.61 3.38 20.25
N TYR A 187 -13.92 2.73 19.31
CA TYR A 187 -13.08 3.39 18.31
C TYR A 187 -13.32 2.83 16.89
N PRO A 188 -14.55 2.91 16.35
CA PRO A 188 -14.92 2.26 15.09
C PRO A 188 -14.14 2.77 13.89
N TYR A 189 -13.83 4.07 13.83
CA TYR A 189 -13.03 4.65 12.74
C TYR A 189 -11.60 4.11 12.75
N ASP A 190 -10.89 4.24 13.88
CA ASP A 190 -9.51 3.74 14.02
C ASP A 190 -9.42 2.23 13.79
N TRP A 191 -10.39 1.49 14.29
CA TRP A 191 -10.45 0.04 14.12
C TRP A 191 -10.63 -0.34 12.65
N ASN A 192 -11.55 0.30 11.92
CA ASN A 192 -11.72 0.08 10.49
C ASN A 192 -10.47 0.49 9.71
N PHE A 193 -9.94 1.68 9.95
CA PHE A 193 -8.75 2.20 9.27
C PHE A 193 -7.56 1.23 9.37
N ARG A 194 -7.22 0.75 10.57
CA ARG A 194 -6.09 -0.17 10.78
C ARG A 194 -6.26 -1.51 10.06
N ASN A 195 -7.48 -2.04 10.03
CA ASN A 195 -7.78 -3.31 9.39
C ASN A 195 -7.91 -3.19 7.87
N GLU A 196 -8.48 -2.09 7.37
CA GLU A 196 -8.55 -1.78 5.94
C GLU A 196 -7.15 -1.52 5.37
N ILE A 197 -6.27 -0.81 6.08
CA ILE A 197 -4.85 -0.71 5.71
C ILE A 197 -4.22 -2.09 5.55
N SER A 198 -4.51 -3.04 6.44
CA SER A 198 -3.94 -4.39 6.35
C SER A 198 -4.41 -5.15 5.10
N ILE A 199 -5.63 -4.89 4.63
CA ILE A 199 -6.15 -5.38 3.35
C ILE A 199 -5.47 -4.65 2.18
N HIS A 200 -5.32 -3.32 2.29
CA HIS A 200 -4.67 -2.49 1.27
C HIS A 200 -3.17 -2.73 1.15
N LYS A 201 -2.45 -3.16 2.19
CA LYS A 201 -1.04 -3.58 2.09
C LYS A 201 -0.83 -4.74 1.12
N VAL A 202 -1.79 -5.66 1.01
CA VAL A 202 -1.78 -6.72 -0.01
C VAL A 202 -1.98 -6.13 -1.41
N ALA A 203 -2.81 -5.09 -1.53
CA ALA A 203 -2.96 -4.33 -2.77
C ALA A 203 -1.74 -3.45 -3.09
N TYR A 204 -1.02 -2.94 -2.08
CA TYR A 204 0.20 -2.13 -2.22
C TYR A 204 1.30 -2.90 -2.94
N ARG A 205 1.46 -4.20 -2.63
CA ARG A 205 2.37 -5.09 -3.39
C ARG A 205 2.06 -5.11 -4.89
N LYS A 206 0.81 -4.87 -5.29
CA LYS A 206 0.39 -4.81 -6.70
C LYS A 206 0.55 -3.41 -7.32
N SER A 207 0.41 -2.31 -6.56
CA SER A 207 0.77 -0.97 -7.06
C SER A 207 2.28 -0.80 -7.17
N THR A 208 3.08 -1.47 -6.34
CA THR A 208 4.52 -1.58 -6.50
C THR A 208 4.87 -2.21 -7.86
N ILE A 209 4.18 -3.27 -8.28
CA ILE A 209 4.40 -3.87 -9.62
C ILE A 209 4.16 -2.84 -10.75
N ILE A 210 3.08 -2.06 -10.66
CA ILE A 210 2.79 -1.01 -11.65
C ILE A 210 3.91 0.05 -11.65
N TYR A 211 4.32 0.51 -10.47
CA TYR A 211 5.42 1.46 -10.31
C TYR A 211 6.74 0.93 -10.87
N ASP A 212 7.11 -0.32 -10.54
CA ASP A 212 8.36 -0.94 -10.97
C ASP A 212 8.42 -1.04 -12.48
N ILE A 213 7.32 -1.43 -13.14
CA ILE A 213 7.20 -1.45 -14.60
C ILE A 213 7.39 -0.06 -15.19
N LEU A 214 6.76 0.96 -14.60
CA LEU A 214 6.90 2.35 -15.05
C LEU A 214 8.34 2.84 -14.92
N ILE A 215 8.99 2.61 -13.78
CA ILE A 215 10.38 3.02 -13.56
C ILE A 215 11.35 2.28 -14.49
N GLN A 216 11.19 0.97 -14.68
CA GLN A 216 12.02 0.18 -15.60
C GLN A 216 11.94 0.70 -17.05
N HIS A 217 10.79 1.21 -17.47
CA HIS A 217 10.55 1.70 -18.83
C HIS A 217 10.47 3.22 -18.94
N ARG A 218 10.88 3.94 -17.89
CA ARG A 218 10.76 5.41 -17.78
C ARG A 218 11.37 6.13 -18.97
N ASN A 219 12.62 5.82 -19.32
CA ASN A 219 13.33 6.52 -20.40
C ASN A 219 12.63 6.34 -21.76
N LEU A 220 12.17 5.12 -22.05
CA LEU A 220 11.46 4.81 -23.30
C LEU A 220 10.16 5.61 -23.40
N LEU A 221 9.39 5.67 -22.30
CA LEU A 221 8.12 6.40 -22.28
C LEU A 221 8.31 7.91 -22.37
N ILE A 222 9.31 8.46 -21.67
CA ILE A 222 9.67 9.87 -21.74
C ILE A 222 10.08 10.25 -23.16
N ASP A 223 10.92 9.44 -23.81
CA ASP A 223 11.37 9.70 -25.18
C ASP A 223 10.19 9.66 -26.17
N ASN A 224 9.21 8.77 -25.96
CA ASN A 224 7.99 8.74 -26.76
C ASN A 224 7.13 10.00 -26.55
N ILE A 225 6.98 10.45 -25.30
CA ILE A 225 6.24 11.68 -25.00
C ILE A 225 6.91 12.90 -25.66
N ILE A 226 8.24 13.02 -25.55
CA ILE A 226 9.01 14.12 -26.15
C ILE A 226 8.84 14.13 -27.67
N LYS A 227 8.97 12.97 -28.33
CA LYS A 227 8.82 12.86 -29.79
C LYS A 227 7.47 13.41 -30.23
N GLU A 228 6.40 13.02 -29.55
CA GLU A 228 5.05 13.47 -29.87
C GLU A 228 4.83 14.96 -29.61
N VAL A 229 5.36 15.50 -28.52
CA VAL A 229 5.24 16.94 -28.20
C VAL A 229 5.93 17.82 -29.25
N ILE A 230 7.04 17.35 -29.83
CA ILE A 230 7.83 18.11 -30.82
C ILE A 230 7.27 17.98 -32.25
N LEU A 231 6.36 17.04 -32.53
CA LEU A 231 5.83 16.85 -33.89
C LEU A 231 5.17 18.14 -34.41
N PRO A 232 5.41 18.53 -35.68
CA PRO A 232 4.86 19.77 -36.24
C PRO A 232 3.33 19.86 -36.18
N GLU A 233 2.66 18.71 -36.25
CA GLU A 233 1.20 18.56 -36.16
C GLU A 233 0.65 18.94 -34.77
N ASN A 234 1.45 18.71 -33.73
CA ASN A 234 1.08 19.00 -32.34
C ASN A 234 1.46 20.41 -31.89
N ASN A 235 2.04 21.24 -32.76
CA ASN A 235 2.37 22.64 -32.44
C ASN A 235 1.16 23.48 -32.02
N VAL A 236 -0.05 23.13 -32.50
CA VAL A 236 -1.29 23.79 -32.09
C VAL A 236 -1.66 23.42 -30.65
N ARG A 237 -1.35 22.18 -30.24
CA ARG A 237 -1.65 21.65 -28.91
C ARG A 237 -0.59 22.03 -27.87
N PHE A 238 0.67 22.09 -28.30
CA PHE A 238 1.85 22.34 -27.46
C PHE A 238 2.71 23.51 -27.99
N PRO A 239 2.15 24.72 -28.15
CA PRO A 239 2.80 25.84 -28.83
C PRO A 239 4.07 26.37 -28.13
N ASN A 240 4.15 26.27 -26.81
CA ASN A 240 5.30 26.73 -26.03
C ASN A 240 6.26 25.58 -25.75
N TYR A 241 5.75 24.36 -25.50
CA TYR A 241 6.62 23.20 -25.30
C TYR A 241 7.38 22.80 -26.58
N SER A 242 6.82 22.99 -27.77
CA SER A 242 7.53 22.68 -29.02
C SER A 242 8.67 23.65 -29.34
N LYS A 243 8.64 24.86 -28.77
CA LYS A 243 9.69 25.88 -28.89
C LYS A 243 10.73 25.82 -27.77
N MET A 244 10.49 24.99 -26.75
CA MET A 244 11.36 24.86 -25.59
C MET A 244 12.67 24.17 -25.95
N ASP A 245 13.76 24.54 -25.26
CA ASP A 245 15.01 23.79 -25.33
C ASP A 245 14.78 22.30 -25.00
N ARG A 246 15.46 21.41 -25.74
CA ARG A 246 15.19 19.97 -25.70
C ARG A 246 15.54 19.35 -24.36
N GLU A 247 16.61 19.80 -23.72
CA GLU A 247 17.02 19.31 -22.40
C GLU A 247 16.04 19.79 -21.32
N LEU A 248 15.61 21.06 -21.39
CA LEU A 248 14.60 21.61 -20.49
C LEU A 248 13.24 20.91 -20.64
N LEU A 249 12.83 20.62 -21.88
CA LEU A 249 11.59 19.89 -22.17
C LEU A 249 11.63 18.46 -21.62
N LYS A 250 12.73 17.74 -21.88
CA LYS A 250 12.95 16.38 -21.37
C LYS A 250 12.88 16.36 -19.86
N TRP A 251 13.52 17.33 -19.21
CA TRP A 251 13.54 17.44 -17.77
C TRP A 251 12.14 17.68 -17.19
N TYR A 252 11.34 18.54 -17.82
CA TYR A 252 9.97 18.81 -17.38
C TYR A 252 9.03 17.61 -17.55
N ILE A 253 9.13 16.90 -18.68
CA ILE A 253 8.37 15.67 -18.92
C ILE A 253 8.77 14.59 -17.90
N THR A 254 10.06 14.49 -17.57
CA THR A 254 10.56 13.57 -16.52
C THR A 254 9.92 13.85 -15.18
N LEU A 255 9.83 15.13 -14.80
CA LEU A 255 9.25 15.54 -13.53
C LEU A 255 7.74 15.20 -13.45
N ASN A 256 6.97 15.51 -14.50
CA ASN A 256 5.55 15.11 -14.59
C ASN A 256 5.37 13.60 -14.47
N TYR A 257 6.20 12.84 -15.19
CA TYR A 257 6.18 11.39 -15.17
C TYR A 257 6.42 10.84 -13.75
N GLN A 258 7.43 11.39 -13.06
CA GLN A 258 7.83 10.95 -11.73
C GLN A 258 6.74 11.22 -10.69
N VAL A 259 6.05 12.36 -10.77
CA VAL A 259 4.94 12.70 -9.85
C VAL A 259 3.80 11.70 -9.99
N ILE A 260 3.39 11.37 -11.22
CA ILE A 260 2.34 10.38 -11.47
C ILE A 260 2.79 9.00 -10.97
N ALA A 261 3.99 8.55 -11.33
CA ALA A 261 4.50 7.24 -10.93
C ALA A 261 4.61 7.10 -9.39
N THR A 262 5.18 8.09 -8.71
CA THR A 262 5.38 8.06 -7.25
C THR A 262 4.04 8.08 -6.52
N THR A 263 3.07 8.86 -7.00
CA THR A 263 1.72 8.89 -6.42
C THR A 263 0.98 7.56 -6.62
N VAL A 264 1.19 6.86 -7.75
CA VAL A 264 0.65 5.51 -7.99
C VAL A 264 1.18 4.51 -6.97
N ARG A 265 2.46 4.62 -6.61
CA ARG A 265 3.11 3.78 -5.60
C ARG A 265 2.53 4.03 -4.22
N ASP A 266 2.61 5.27 -3.75
CA ASP A 266 2.38 5.62 -2.34
C ASP A 266 0.91 5.92 -2.02
N ARG A 267 0.09 6.19 -3.04
CA ARG A 267 -1.28 6.73 -2.94
C ARG A 267 -1.40 8.03 -2.17
N ASP A 268 -0.29 8.62 -1.77
CA ASP A 268 -0.25 9.91 -1.12
C ASP A 268 -0.29 11.00 -2.19
N ARG A 269 -1.40 11.74 -2.21
CA ARG A 269 -1.62 12.85 -3.14
C ARG A 269 -1.08 14.17 -2.60
N LEU A 270 -0.59 14.22 -1.35
CA LEU A 270 -0.01 15.44 -0.78
C LEU A 270 1.23 15.92 -1.56
N ILE A 271 1.96 14.98 -2.16
CA ILE A 271 3.10 15.26 -3.05
C ILE A 271 2.68 16.11 -4.26
N ILE A 272 1.45 15.92 -4.76
CA ILE A 272 0.93 16.63 -5.93
C ILE A 272 0.82 18.13 -5.66
N SER A 273 0.25 18.53 -4.51
CA SER A 273 -0.01 19.95 -4.24
C SER A 273 1.30 20.76 -4.19
N ASN A 274 2.34 20.22 -3.54
CA ASN A 274 3.67 20.85 -3.51
C ASN A 274 4.28 20.98 -4.91
N PHE A 275 4.17 19.93 -5.72
CA PHE A 275 4.65 19.93 -7.10
C PHE A 275 3.92 20.97 -7.96
N VAL A 276 2.58 20.98 -7.91
CA VAL A 276 1.71 21.86 -8.70
C VAL A 276 2.00 23.32 -8.37
N GLN A 277 2.14 23.70 -7.10
CA GLN A 277 2.43 25.08 -6.71
C GLN A 277 3.70 25.62 -7.37
N GLN A 278 4.76 24.83 -7.39
CA GLN A 278 6.06 25.23 -7.96
C GLN A 278 6.01 25.35 -9.49
N VAL A 279 5.36 24.38 -10.14
CA VAL A 279 5.25 24.33 -11.60
C VAL A 279 4.29 25.40 -12.12
N ALA A 280 3.13 25.53 -11.50
CA ALA A 280 2.08 26.44 -11.95
C ALA A 280 2.55 27.89 -11.89
N HIS A 281 3.17 28.31 -10.78
CA HIS A 281 3.70 29.66 -10.64
C HIS A 281 4.71 30.00 -11.75
N ARG A 282 5.66 29.11 -12.02
CA ARG A 282 6.67 29.33 -13.05
C ARG A 282 6.08 29.40 -14.45
N ARG A 283 5.22 28.44 -14.81
CA ARG A 283 4.59 28.40 -16.13
C ARG A 283 3.63 29.56 -16.36
N TYR A 284 3.00 30.05 -15.30
CA TYR A 284 2.17 31.24 -15.35
C TYR A 284 2.98 32.48 -15.74
N ILE A 285 4.12 32.70 -15.08
CA ILE A 285 5.03 33.81 -15.39
C ILE A 285 5.60 33.70 -16.80
N GLU A 286 5.91 32.49 -17.25
CA GLU A 286 6.41 32.22 -18.61
C GLU A 286 5.32 32.32 -19.69
N GLY A 287 4.07 32.64 -19.34
CA GLY A 287 2.98 32.87 -20.29
C GLY A 287 2.34 31.60 -20.86
N PHE A 288 2.57 30.44 -20.24
CA PHE A 288 1.93 29.20 -20.67
C PHE A 288 0.42 29.24 -20.42
N ASN A 289 -0.35 28.81 -21.42
CA ASN A 289 -1.77 28.58 -21.24
C ASN A 289 -1.98 27.33 -20.37
N VAL A 290 -2.84 27.41 -19.35
CA VAL A 290 -3.21 26.27 -18.50
C VAL A 290 -3.64 25.05 -19.33
N LYS A 291 -4.36 25.28 -20.44
CA LYS A 291 -4.82 24.23 -21.35
C LYS A 291 -3.66 23.40 -21.91
N GLU A 292 -2.56 24.05 -22.27
CA GLU A 292 -1.38 23.38 -22.82
C GLU A 292 -0.73 22.45 -21.77
N ILE A 293 -0.68 22.89 -20.51
CA ILE A 293 -0.11 22.10 -19.41
C ILE A 293 -1.01 20.92 -19.07
N LYS A 294 -2.34 21.16 -19.01
CA LYS A 294 -3.33 20.10 -18.84
C LYS A 294 -3.20 19.02 -19.91
N ASP A 295 -3.08 19.45 -21.16
CA ASP A 295 -2.95 18.55 -22.29
C ASP A 295 -1.70 17.67 -22.19
N LEU A 296 -0.60 18.20 -21.65
CA LEU A 296 0.65 17.46 -21.46
C LEU A 296 0.55 16.45 -20.30
N ILE A 297 -0.06 16.83 -19.17
CA ILE A 297 -0.27 15.92 -18.03
C ILE A 297 -1.21 14.78 -18.43
N LEU A 298 -2.32 15.11 -19.10
CA LEU A 298 -3.27 14.12 -19.59
C LEU A 298 -2.62 13.18 -20.62
N PHE A 299 -1.81 13.73 -21.52
CA PHE A 299 -1.07 12.93 -22.50
C PHE A 299 -0.07 11.99 -21.81
N THR A 300 0.69 12.48 -20.84
CA THR A 300 1.61 11.66 -20.03
C THR A 300 0.88 10.49 -19.35
N GLY A 301 -0.24 10.77 -18.70
CA GLY A 301 -1.09 9.75 -18.08
C GLY A 301 -1.60 8.71 -19.08
N LYS A 302 -2.11 9.14 -20.24
CA LYS A 302 -2.59 8.24 -21.29
C LYS A 302 -1.47 7.39 -21.90
N THR A 303 -0.27 7.93 -22.07
CA THR A 303 0.89 7.16 -22.55
C THR A 303 1.29 6.08 -21.55
N MET A 304 1.30 6.40 -20.26
CA MET A 304 1.57 5.43 -19.19
C MET A 304 0.49 4.35 -19.13
N GLU A 305 -0.78 4.74 -19.20
CA GLU A 305 -1.92 3.85 -19.22
C GLU A 305 -1.88 2.88 -20.41
N ALA A 306 -1.76 3.39 -21.64
CA ALA A 306 -1.71 2.57 -22.85
C ALA A 306 -0.59 1.52 -22.78
N PHE A 307 0.61 1.94 -22.35
CA PHE A 307 1.75 1.05 -22.16
C PHE A 307 1.50 -0.05 -21.12
N LEU A 308 0.82 0.27 -20.01
CA LEU A 308 0.48 -0.70 -18.98
C LEU A 308 -0.60 -1.68 -19.45
N LEU A 309 -1.58 -1.23 -20.25
CA LEU A 309 -2.69 -2.05 -20.75
C LEU A 309 -2.25 -3.08 -21.81
N GLU A 310 -1.18 -2.81 -22.55
CA GLU A 310 -0.62 -3.76 -23.53
C GLU A 310 0.05 -4.97 -22.87
N ARG A 311 0.36 -4.90 -21.56
CA ARG A 311 1.11 -5.95 -20.88
C ARG A 311 0.24 -7.15 -20.50
N PRO A 312 0.67 -8.38 -20.83
CA PRO A 312 -0.08 -9.59 -20.50
C PRO A 312 -0.23 -9.77 -18.97
N GLU A 313 0.76 -9.33 -18.20
CA GLU A 313 0.79 -9.39 -16.74
C GLU A 313 -0.28 -8.51 -16.07
N LEU A 314 -0.76 -7.48 -16.77
CA LEU A 314 -1.71 -6.48 -16.25
C LEU A 314 -3.13 -6.62 -16.81
N LYS A 315 -3.42 -7.66 -17.61
CA LYS A 315 -4.74 -7.90 -18.22
C LYS A 315 -5.92 -7.93 -17.22
N GLY A 316 -5.69 -8.39 -15.99
CA GLY A 316 -6.68 -8.41 -14.91
C GLY A 316 -6.81 -7.10 -14.11
N PHE A 317 -6.03 -6.07 -14.46
CA PHE A 317 -5.86 -4.85 -13.67
C PHE A 317 -6.27 -3.58 -14.43
N LYS A 318 -6.90 -3.70 -15.61
CA LYS A 318 -7.28 -2.56 -16.47
C LYS A 318 -7.92 -1.41 -15.71
N GLN A 319 -9.01 -1.67 -14.98
CA GLN A 319 -9.72 -0.65 -14.21
C GLN A 319 -8.85 -0.03 -13.10
N ARG A 320 -7.94 -0.79 -12.49
CA ARG A 320 -7.01 -0.26 -11.48
C ARG A 320 -5.91 0.60 -12.09
N VAL A 321 -5.43 0.24 -13.28
CA VAL A 321 -4.46 1.07 -14.03
C VAL A 321 -5.13 2.39 -14.41
N GLU A 322 -6.33 2.34 -14.96
CA GLU A 322 -7.19 3.50 -15.23
C GLU A 322 -7.36 4.35 -13.96
N ASP A 323 -7.85 3.77 -12.87
CA ASP A 323 -8.10 4.45 -11.59
C ASP A 323 -6.82 5.03 -10.95
N TYR A 324 -5.64 4.47 -11.20
CA TYR A 324 -4.41 4.94 -10.55
C TYR A 324 -3.67 5.97 -11.40
N ILE A 325 -3.68 5.82 -12.72
CA ILE A 325 -2.95 6.70 -13.62
C ILE A 325 -3.82 7.89 -14.02
N VAL A 326 -5.02 7.63 -14.56
CA VAL A 326 -5.89 8.68 -15.10
C VAL A 326 -6.44 9.55 -13.98
N LEU A 327 -6.88 8.95 -12.87
CA LEU A 327 -7.40 9.73 -11.73
C LEU A 327 -6.30 10.60 -11.10
N THR A 328 -5.06 10.11 -11.06
CA THR A 328 -3.92 10.91 -10.56
C THR A 328 -3.63 12.06 -11.51
N ALA A 329 -3.59 11.82 -12.82
CA ALA A 329 -3.41 12.88 -13.81
C ALA A 329 -4.54 13.93 -13.73
N GLN A 330 -5.79 13.50 -13.56
CA GLN A 330 -6.93 14.41 -13.37
C GLN A 330 -6.80 15.22 -12.09
N TYR A 331 -6.38 14.61 -10.99
CA TYR A 331 -6.15 15.32 -9.72
C TYR A 331 -5.06 16.39 -9.86
N VAL A 332 -3.95 16.08 -10.55
CA VAL A 332 -2.90 17.08 -10.85
C VAL A 332 -3.49 18.22 -11.69
N ILE A 333 -4.31 17.90 -12.69
CA ILE A 333 -4.96 18.88 -13.56
C ILE A 333 -5.85 19.83 -12.76
N ASP A 334 -6.74 19.31 -11.92
CA ASP A 334 -7.69 20.12 -11.16
C ASP A 334 -6.96 21.08 -10.20
N GLU A 335 -5.96 20.58 -9.46
CA GLU A 335 -5.10 21.42 -8.58
C GLU A 335 -4.36 22.51 -9.37
N LEU A 336 -3.97 22.21 -10.61
CA LEU A 336 -3.24 23.15 -11.47
C LEU A 336 -4.16 24.25 -12.00
N GLU A 337 -5.41 23.92 -12.33
CA GLU A 337 -6.43 24.91 -12.69
C GLU A 337 -6.75 25.83 -11.53
N ASP A 338 -7.00 25.27 -10.34
CA ASP A 338 -7.27 26.05 -9.12
C ASP A 338 -6.12 27.03 -8.83
N THR A 339 -4.87 26.54 -8.94
CA THR A 339 -3.69 27.39 -8.73
C THR A 339 -3.58 28.48 -9.79
N TYR A 340 -3.89 28.19 -11.06
CA TYR A 340 -3.88 29.18 -12.14
C TYR A 340 -4.95 30.27 -11.95
N ASP A 341 -6.14 29.90 -11.48
CA ASP A 341 -7.22 30.85 -11.19
C ASP A 341 -6.84 31.78 -10.02
N VAL A 342 -6.21 31.23 -8.98
CA VAL A 342 -5.65 32.03 -7.87
C VAL A 342 -4.58 32.99 -8.38
N LEU A 343 -3.62 32.51 -9.18
CA LEU A 343 -2.56 33.34 -9.75
C LEU A 343 -3.13 34.45 -10.65
N LYS A 344 -4.16 34.14 -11.43
CA LYS A 344 -4.88 35.13 -12.24
C LYS A 344 -5.60 36.18 -11.42
N GLY A 345 -6.16 35.80 -10.27
CA GLY A 345 -6.76 36.73 -9.31
C GLY A 345 -5.73 37.66 -8.65
N ILE A 346 -4.52 37.16 -8.37
CA ILE A 346 -3.46 37.91 -7.66
C ILE A 346 -2.62 38.77 -8.61
N LEU A 347 -2.17 38.20 -9.73
CA LEU A 347 -1.19 38.80 -10.65
C LEU A 347 -1.83 39.42 -11.91
N GLY A 348 -3.12 39.19 -12.14
CA GLY A 348 -3.79 39.53 -13.41
C GLY A 348 -3.31 38.65 -14.58
N THR A 349 -3.91 38.79 -15.76
CA THR A 349 -3.48 38.01 -16.94
C THR A 349 -2.07 38.45 -17.39
N PRO A 350 -1.08 37.55 -17.44
CA PRO A 350 0.26 37.90 -17.85
C PRO A 350 0.24 38.38 -19.31
N PRO A 351 0.96 39.46 -19.66
CA PRO A 351 1.10 39.87 -21.05
C PRO A 351 1.74 38.72 -21.85
N PRO A 352 1.36 38.52 -23.12
CA PRO A 352 2.00 37.53 -23.98
C PRO A 352 3.44 37.98 -24.25
N GLN A 353 4.35 37.62 -23.37
CA GLN A 353 5.76 37.65 -23.71
C GLN A 353 5.98 36.49 -24.68
N GLU A 354 6.39 36.83 -25.91
CA GLU A 354 7.08 35.87 -26.76
C GLU A 354 8.12 35.19 -25.89
N VAL A 355 8.30 33.87 -26.07
CA VAL A 355 9.39 33.07 -25.50
C VAL A 355 10.69 33.72 -25.95
N ALA A 356 11.05 34.82 -25.30
CA ALA A 356 12.12 35.68 -25.69
C ALA A 356 13.36 34.86 -25.45
N SER A 357 14.08 34.67 -26.55
CA SER A 357 15.46 34.20 -26.61
C SER A 357 16.13 34.34 -25.25
N ILE A 358 16.57 33.21 -24.70
CA ILE A 358 17.47 33.18 -23.55
C ILE A 358 18.76 33.88 -23.98
N LYS A 359 18.78 35.20 -23.88
CA LYS A 359 19.97 36.03 -23.87
C LYS A 359 19.73 37.18 -22.91
N GLU A 360 20.54 37.11 -21.85
CA GLU A 360 20.91 38.22 -20.97
C GLU A 360 19.81 38.74 -20.05
N ASN A 361 19.44 37.88 -19.10
CA ASN A 361 19.70 38.25 -17.71
C ASN A 361 20.34 37.05 -16.99
N GLU A 362 21.67 37.10 -16.93
CA GLU A 362 22.52 36.15 -16.23
C GLU A 362 22.16 36.03 -14.74
N LYS A 363 22.33 34.80 -14.23
CA LYS A 363 22.26 34.34 -12.84
C LYS A 363 20.87 34.06 -12.26
N VAL A 364 20.09 33.22 -12.95
CA VAL A 364 19.36 32.14 -12.27
C VAL A 364 20.20 30.87 -12.41
N THR A 365 21.36 30.94 -11.78
CA THR A 365 22.24 29.82 -11.50
C THR A 365 21.41 28.71 -10.86
N ASN A 366 21.44 27.52 -11.46
CA ASN A 366 21.15 26.21 -10.86
C ASN A 366 19.76 26.06 -10.24
N SER A 367 18.83 25.34 -10.87
CA SER A 367 18.69 23.88 -10.72
C SER A 367 18.49 23.36 -9.29
N GLU A 368 18.88 24.07 -8.22
CA GLU A 368 18.87 23.56 -6.85
C GLU A 368 17.46 23.28 -6.33
N ASN A 369 16.49 24.18 -6.47
CA ASN A 369 15.15 23.93 -5.90
C ASN A 369 14.41 22.77 -6.56
N ILE A 370 14.63 22.54 -7.86
CA ILE A 370 13.92 21.48 -8.57
C ILE A 370 14.75 20.20 -8.70
N GLN A 371 16.08 20.27 -8.65
CA GLN A 371 16.90 19.12 -8.28
C GLN A 371 16.64 18.72 -6.83
N LEU A 372 16.39 19.63 -5.89
CA LEU A 372 15.98 19.33 -4.51
C LEU A 372 14.61 18.68 -4.47
N ILE A 373 13.64 19.12 -5.28
CA ILE A 373 12.34 18.44 -5.39
C ILE A 373 12.53 17.04 -5.98
N LEU A 374 13.40 16.89 -6.98
CA LEU A 374 13.66 15.59 -7.61
C LEU A 374 14.47 14.67 -6.70
N GLU A 375 15.47 15.17 -5.97
CA GLU A 375 16.19 14.49 -4.90
C GLU A 375 15.25 14.19 -3.75
N GLN A 376 14.32 15.05 -3.36
CA GLN A 376 13.31 14.72 -2.36
C GLN A 376 12.32 13.67 -2.87
N LEU A 377 11.94 13.68 -4.15
CA LEU A 377 11.08 12.67 -4.77
C LEU A 377 11.83 11.34 -5.02
N GLU A 378 13.12 11.40 -5.34
CA GLU A 378 14.02 10.26 -5.52
C GLU A 378 14.50 9.72 -4.18
N ASP A 379 14.63 10.53 -3.13
CA ASP A 379 14.96 10.13 -1.76
C ASP A 379 13.70 9.62 -1.05
N VAL A 380 12.51 10.16 -1.29
CA VAL A 380 11.24 9.46 -0.99
C VAL A 380 11.13 8.17 -1.83
N GLY A 381 11.70 8.17 -3.03
CA GLY A 381 11.86 7.02 -3.92
C GLY A 381 12.80 5.93 -3.36
N ALA A 382 13.94 6.34 -2.80
CA ALA A 382 15.13 5.54 -2.49
C ALA A 382 15.29 5.25 -1.00
N ASN A 383 14.74 6.06 -0.08
CA ASN A 383 14.67 5.80 1.36
C ASN A 383 13.88 4.52 1.69
N LEU A 384 13.20 3.92 0.71
CA LEU A 384 12.54 2.61 0.83
C LEU A 384 13.28 1.48 0.11
N LEU A 385 14.30 1.79 -0.70
CA LEU A 385 15.20 0.80 -1.32
C LEU A 385 16.47 0.55 -0.50
N SER A 386 16.78 1.37 0.52
CA SER A 386 17.98 1.24 1.35
C SER A 386 17.68 1.14 2.86
N TYR A 387 16.76 0.25 3.26
CA TYR A 387 16.77 -0.24 4.66
C TYR A 387 17.75 -1.41 4.80
N HIS A 388 19.04 -1.08 4.78
CA HIS A 388 20.04 -1.83 5.56
C HIS A 388 20.27 -1.04 6.85
N PRO A 389 19.82 -1.53 8.02
CA PRO A 389 19.99 -0.78 9.25
C PRO A 389 21.45 -0.84 9.68
N ASN A 390 22.09 0.31 9.81
CA ASN A 390 23.16 0.54 10.77
C ASN A 390 23.02 1.97 11.30
N GLY A 391 22.27 2.10 12.40
CA GLY A 391 22.11 3.36 13.14
C GLY A 391 20.72 3.51 13.76
N GLU A 392 20.65 3.54 15.09
CA GLU A 392 19.41 3.69 15.85
C GLU A 392 18.84 5.11 15.73
N VAL A 393 17.57 5.22 15.30
CA VAL A 393 16.78 6.45 15.40
C VAL A 393 15.55 6.17 16.26
N ILE A 394 15.48 6.82 17.42
CA ILE A 394 14.33 6.75 18.33
C ILE A 394 13.38 7.90 18.02
N PHE A 395 12.17 7.58 17.53
CA PHE A 395 11.12 8.55 17.27
C PHE A 395 10.28 8.83 18.54
N LYS A 396 10.13 10.11 18.91
CA LYS A 396 9.06 10.57 19.81
C LYS A 396 8.26 11.72 19.20
N LYS A 397 7.01 11.83 19.66
CA LYS A 397 5.82 12.25 18.91
C LYS A 397 5.76 13.72 18.43
N TYR A 398 6.69 14.61 18.77
CA TYR A 398 6.67 16.01 18.29
C TYR A 398 8.09 16.61 18.28
N GLY A 399 8.63 16.93 17.10
CA GLY A 399 9.85 17.74 16.90
C GLY A 399 11.18 16.98 16.81
N ALA A 400 11.97 17.25 15.77
CA ALA A 400 13.34 16.76 15.62
C ALA A 400 14.34 17.76 16.22
N LEU A 401 15.18 17.31 17.16
CA LEU A 401 16.35 18.03 17.64
C LEU A 401 17.60 17.31 17.12
N ILE A 402 18.34 17.97 16.23
CA ILE A 402 19.62 17.48 15.72
C ILE A 402 20.68 17.83 16.78
N LYS A 403 21.20 16.81 17.48
CA LYS A 403 22.38 16.98 18.33
C LYS A 403 23.62 16.74 17.46
N LEU A 404 24.20 17.83 16.93
CA LEU A 404 25.47 17.76 16.24
C LEU A 404 26.57 17.39 17.24
N SER A 405 27.24 16.27 17.00
CA SER A 405 28.47 15.91 17.70
C SER A 405 29.61 16.77 17.13
N PRO A 406 30.49 17.36 17.96
CA PRO A 406 31.53 18.24 17.47
C PRO A 406 32.55 17.46 16.62
N LEU A 407 32.93 18.04 15.49
CA LEU A 407 34.02 17.56 14.65
C LEU A 407 35.28 17.34 15.51
N LYS A 408 35.81 16.11 15.47
CA LYS A 408 37.19 15.84 15.89
C LYS A 408 38.11 16.75 15.07
N ARG A 409 38.85 17.63 15.75
CA ARG A 409 40.00 18.31 15.19
C ARG A 409 41.25 17.49 15.50
N GLN A 410 41.87 17.04 14.40
CA GLN A 410 43.20 16.41 14.23
C GLN A 410 43.40 15.04 14.86
#